data_AF-A0A1X4J278-F1
#
_entry.id   AF-A0A1X4J278-F1
#
_cell.length_a   1.000
_cell.length_b   1.000
_cell.length_c   1.000
_cell.angle_alpha   90.00
_cell.angle_beta   90.00
_cell.angle_gamma   90.00
#
_symmetry.space_group_name_H-M   'P 1'
#
loop_
_entity.id
_entity.type
_entity.pdbx_description
1 polymer ?
#
loop_
_entity_poly.entity_id
_entity_poly.type
_entity_poly.pdbx_seq_one_letter_code
_entity_poly.pdbx_strand_id
1 'polypeptide(L)'
;MIVRQFLPRLCLATVLMAGPGLGVAFAQGEDMAALRAAAESYISSPGQQAMIDRLLSPETVVEQVRSSSPDLPPELVVEIGTIASEELVTVREPLEDAMVEAAAETFTLDELQALDAFYRTPEGLGVLDKMQPFMAAAMSLVGPELQAAQQRIMQRGMAAMGAEN
;
A
#
# COMPACT_ATOMS: atom_id res chain seq x y z
N MET A 1 17.80 -40.76 -56.02
CA MET A 1 17.75 -39.95 -57.27
C MET A 1 17.58 -38.51 -56.83
N ILE A 2 18.62 -37.67 -56.69
CA ILE A 2 19.38 -36.96 -57.74
C ILE A 2 18.46 -36.40 -58.83
N VAL A 3 18.16 -35.09 -58.79
CA VAL A 3 18.21 -34.11 -59.90
C VAL A 3 18.29 -32.72 -59.24
N ARG A 4 19.46 -32.12 -58.97
CA ARG A 4 20.34 -31.31 -59.84
C ARG A 4 19.65 -30.12 -60.54
N GLN A 5 20.11 -28.93 -60.12
CA GLN A 5 20.39 -27.74 -60.93
C GLN A 5 19.20 -26.98 -61.55
N PHE A 6 19.11 -25.68 -61.27
CA PHE A 6 19.52 -24.61 -62.19
C PHE A 6 19.22 -23.25 -61.55
N LEU A 7 20.26 -22.59 -61.03
CA LEU A 7 20.31 -21.13 -60.98
C LEU A 7 20.51 -20.64 -62.42
N PRO A 8 19.85 -19.55 -62.83
CA PRO A 8 20.65 -18.33 -62.96
C PRO A 8 19.91 -17.00 -62.71
N ARG A 9 20.69 -16.07 -62.14
CA ARG A 9 20.82 -14.65 -62.53
C ARG A 9 19.71 -13.64 -62.19
N LEU A 10 20.17 -12.68 -61.37
CA LEU A 10 19.97 -11.22 -61.45
C LEU A 10 18.54 -10.66 -61.33
N CYS A 11 18.32 -9.96 -60.21
CA CYS A 11 17.89 -8.54 -60.13
C CYS A 11 17.93 -8.17 -58.63
N LEU A 12 19.08 -7.74 -58.11
CA LEU A 12 19.35 -6.33 -57.80
C LEU A 12 18.07 -5.46 -57.67
N ALA A 13 17.58 -5.34 -56.44
CA ALA A 13 16.82 -4.17 -56.00
C ALA A 13 17.23 -3.87 -54.56
N THR A 14 18.15 -2.91 -54.45
CA THR A 14 18.54 -2.22 -53.24
C THR A 14 17.31 -1.57 -52.61
N VAL A 15 16.95 -1.97 -51.39
CA VAL A 15 16.13 -1.13 -50.50
C VAL A 15 16.90 -0.97 -49.21
N LEU A 16 17.65 0.13 -49.16
CA LEU A 16 18.24 0.72 -47.98
C LEU A 16 17.09 1.35 -47.17
N MET A 17 16.44 0.57 -46.29
CA MET A 17 15.53 1.14 -45.29
C MET A 17 16.34 1.56 -44.06
N ALA A 18 16.79 2.81 -44.07
CA ALA A 18 17.13 3.53 -42.86
C ALA A 18 15.82 3.82 -42.09
N GLY A 19 15.43 2.91 -41.19
CA GLY A 19 14.30 3.09 -40.29
C GLY A 19 14.78 3.59 -38.91
N PRO A 20 14.18 4.66 -38.34
CA PRO A 20 14.60 5.22 -37.06
C PRO A 20 14.18 4.29 -35.91
N GLY A 21 15.06 3.37 -35.54
CA GLY A 21 14.80 2.32 -34.54
C GLY A 21 15.40 2.56 -33.15
N LEU A 22 15.64 3.81 -32.73
CA LEU A 22 16.32 4.13 -31.46
C LEU A 22 15.48 4.96 -30.46
N GLY A 23 14.15 4.95 -30.56
CA GLY A 23 13.29 5.84 -29.77
C GLY A 23 12.67 5.30 -28.48
N VAL A 24 12.67 3.98 -28.22
CA VAL A 24 11.72 3.40 -27.23
C VAL A 24 12.27 3.32 -25.80
N ALA A 25 13.58 3.50 -25.58
CA ALA A 25 14.18 3.36 -24.25
C ALA A 25 14.07 4.62 -23.36
N PHE A 26 13.90 5.81 -23.92
CA PHE A 26 13.84 7.06 -23.14
C PHE A 26 12.45 7.34 -22.56
N ALA A 27 11.37 6.99 -23.29
CA ALA A 27 10.01 7.21 -22.82
C ALA A 27 9.69 6.41 -21.55
N GLN A 28 10.16 5.16 -21.45
CA GLN A 28 9.95 4.35 -20.24
C GLN A 28 10.70 4.89 -19.02
N GLY A 29 11.86 5.53 -19.20
CA GLY A 29 12.62 6.12 -18.09
C GLY A 29 11.99 7.41 -17.56
N GLU A 30 11.49 8.26 -18.45
CA GLU A 30 10.78 9.50 -18.09
C GLU A 30 9.45 9.20 -17.37
N ASP A 31 8.69 8.21 -17.85
CA ASP A 31 7.43 7.81 -17.23
C ASP A 31 7.63 7.24 -15.82
N MET A 32 8.68 6.45 -15.59
CA MET A 32 9.00 5.92 -14.26
C MET A 32 9.49 6.99 -13.29
N ALA A 33 10.28 7.96 -13.76
CA ALA A 33 10.70 9.09 -12.94
C ALA A 33 9.51 9.99 -12.56
N ALA A 34 8.60 10.25 -13.51
CA ALA A 34 7.37 10.99 -13.25
C ALA A 34 6.45 10.25 -12.26
N LEU A 35 6.35 8.93 -12.40
CA LEU A 35 5.57 8.07 -11.50
C LEU A 35 6.10 8.12 -10.08
N ARG A 36 7.41 7.97 -9.90
CA ARG A 36 8.05 8.08 -8.58
C ARG A 36 7.82 9.45 -7.96
N ALA A 37 8.00 10.53 -8.72
CA ALA A 37 7.76 11.89 -8.22
C ALA A 37 6.28 12.12 -7.81
N ALA A 38 5.32 11.53 -8.53
CA ALA A 38 3.92 11.58 -8.16
C ALA A 38 3.63 10.79 -6.87
N ALA A 39 4.26 9.63 -6.69
CA ALA A 39 4.17 8.85 -5.46
C ALA A 39 4.76 9.61 -4.25
N GLU A 40 5.94 10.22 -4.41
CA GLU A 40 6.57 11.07 -3.40
C GLU A 40 5.64 12.23 -2.99
N SER A 41 5.09 12.96 -3.97
CA SER A 41 4.13 14.05 -3.71
C SER A 41 2.91 13.57 -2.93
N TYR A 42 2.38 12.40 -3.26
CA TYR A 42 1.23 11.82 -2.58
C TYR A 42 1.55 11.43 -1.12
N ILE A 43 2.66 10.74 -0.87
CA ILE A 43 3.07 10.29 0.46
C ILE A 43 3.47 11.46 1.37
N SER A 44 4.07 12.52 0.81
CA SER A 44 4.40 13.75 1.54
C SER A 44 3.20 14.67 1.80
N SER A 45 2.00 14.32 1.34
CA SER A 45 0.79 15.14 1.56
C SER A 45 0.40 15.19 3.05
N PRO A 46 -0.20 16.30 3.55
CA PRO A 46 -0.55 16.44 4.97
C PRO A 46 -1.43 15.30 5.52
N GLY A 47 -2.36 14.80 4.71
CA GLY A 47 -3.24 13.69 5.10
C GLY A 47 -2.48 12.38 5.29
N GLN A 48 -1.52 12.07 4.41
CA GLN A 48 -0.69 10.86 4.53
C GLN A 48 0.34 10.97 5.64
N GLN A 49 0.97 12.14 5.79
CA GLN A 49 1.89 12.41 6.91
C GLN A 49 1.18 12.25 8.25
N ALA A 50 -0.04 12.78 8.40
CA ALA A 50 -0.85 12.57 9.60
C ALA A 50 -1.26 11.10 9.81
N MET A 51 -1.29 10.26 8.77
CA MET A 51 -1.51 8.82 8.91
C MET A 51 -0.24 8.11 9.40
N ILE A 52 0.91 8.46 8.83
CA ILE A 52 2.22 7.93 9.23
C ILE A 52 2.52 8.32 10.68
N ASP A 53 2.27 9.56 11.08
CA ASP A 53 2.50 10.03 12.45
C ASP A 53 1.63 9.27 13.47
N ARG A 54 0.38 8.93 13.11
CA ARG A 54 -0.49 8.10 13.95
C ARG A 54 0.00 6.66 14.03
N LEU A 55 0.53 6.12 12.94
CA LEU A 55 1.09 4.76 12.89
C LEU A 55 2.38 4.66 13.74
N LEU A 56 3.24 5.68 13.64
CA LEU A 56 4.51 5.78 14.35
C LEU A 56 4.37 6.57 15.68
N SER A 57 3.21 6.51 16.31
CA SER A 57 2.94 7.15 17.59
C SER A 57 3.52 6.31 18.75
N PRO A 58 4.33 6.89 19.63
CA PRO A 58 4.80 6.22 20.86
C PRO A 58 3.65 5.74 21.74
N GLU A 59 2.52 6.45 21.74
CA GLU A 59 1.33 6.10 22.51
C GLU A 59 0.74 4.76 22.06
N THR A 60 0.77 4.46 20.76
CA THR A 60 0.33 3.16 20.24
C THR A 60 1.19 2.01 20.79
N VAL A 61 2.51 2.22 20.88
CA VAL A 61 3.44 1.25 21.47
C VAL A 61 3.17 1.08 22.97
N VAL A 62 3.02 2.19 23.69
CA VAL A 62 2.71 2.17 25.13
C VAL A 62 1.40 1.45 25.41
N GLU A 63 0.35 1.71 24.63
CA GLU A 63 -0.95 1.07 24.81
C GLU A 63 -0.87 -0.44 24.53
N GLN A 64 -0.16 -0.84 23.48
CA GLN A 64 0.10 -2.25 23.20
C GLN A 64 0.84 -2.94 24.36
N VAL A 65 1.84 -2.28 24.93
CA VAL A 65 2.59 -2.80 26.08
C VAL A 65 1.69 -2.90 27.33
N ARG A 66 0.91 -1.88 27.65
CA ARG A 66 -0.07 -1.93 28.76
C ARG A 66 -1.12 -3.01 28.60
N SER A 67 -1.60 -3.24 27.37
CA SER A 67 -2.57 -4.32 27.11
C SER A 67 -2.01 -5.71 27.44
N SER A 68 -0.68 -5.88 27.30
CA SER A 68 0.02 -7.12 27.64
C SER A 68 0.50 -7.19 29.08
N SER A 69 0.72 -6.04 29.72
CA SER A 69 1.25 -5.89 31.08
C SER A 69 0.55 -4.71 31.78
N PRO A 70 -0.67 -4.92 32.31
CA PRO A 70 -1.50 -3.84 32.85
C PRO A 70 -0.97 -3.22 34.14
N ASP A 71 -0.10 -3.94 34.87
CA ASP A 71 0.44 -3.52 36.17
C ASP A 71 1.78 -2.76 36.06
N LEU A 72 2.12 -2.22 34.89
CA LEU A 72 3.37 -1.52 34.69
C LEU A 72 3.47 -0.24 35.55
N PRO A 73 4.59 -0.03 36.26
CA PRO A 73 4.81 1.20 37.00
C PRO A 73 4.76 2.43 36.07
N PRO A 74 4.19 3.56 36.50
CA PRO A 74 4.08 4.77 35.67
C PRO A 74 5.41 5.27 35.12
N GLU A 75 6.48 5.18 35.89
CA GLU A 75 7.84 5.56 35.49
C GLU A 75 8.34 4.75 34.29
N LEU A 76 8.08 3.44 34.29
CA LEU A 76 8.49 2.56 33.21
C LEU A 76 7.67 2.83 31.94
N VAL A 77 6.41 3.24 32.08
CA VAL A 77 5.60 3.66 30.93
C VAL A 77 6.17 4.90 30.25
N VAL A 78 6.63 5.88 31.03
CA VAL A 78 7.28 7.08 30.48
C VAL A 78 8.59 6.72 29.77
N GLU A 79 9.37 5.82 30.37
CA GLU A 79 10.61 5.31 29.78
C GLU A 79 10.35 4.58 28.45
N ILE A 80 9.37 3.68 28.41
CA ILE A 80 8.94 2.99 27.18
C ILE A 80 8.50 3.97 26.10
N GLY A 81 7.71 4.99 26.46
CA GLY A 81 7.29 6.02 25.50
C GLY A 81 8.47 6.80 24.92
N THR A 82 9.50 7.06 25.74
CA THR A 82 10.72 7.75 25.30
C THR A 82 11.52 6.88 24.34
N ILE A 83 11.77 5.61 24.71
CA ILE A 83 12.46 4.63 23.85
C ILE A 83 11.70 4.45 22.53
N ALA A 84 10.38 4.29 22.59
CA ALA A 84 9.56 4.16 21.39
C ALA A 84 9.70 5.39 20.48
N SER A 85 9.67 6.61 21.03
CA SER A 85 9.87 7.82 20.24
C SER A 85 11.25 7.87 19.57
N GLU A 86 12.30 7.47 20.27
CA GLU A 86 13.67 7.46 19.73
C GLU A 86 13.80 6.46 18.58
N GLU A 87 13.29 5.25 18.76
CA GLU A 87 13.37 4.18 17.76
C GLU A 87 12.46 4.46 16.55
N LEU A 88 11.23 4.93 16.76
CA LEU A 88 10.27 5.18 15.68
C LEU A 88 10.71 6.30 14.73
N VAL A 89 11.48 7.29 15.22
CA VAL A 89 12.09 8.32 14.36
C VAL A 89 13.02 7.69 13.32
N THR A 90 13.75 6.62 13.68
CA THR A 90 14.67 5.94 12.75
C THR A 90 13.94 5.14 11.67
N VAL A 91 12.68 4.77 11.91
CA VAL A 91 11.85 3.96 11.00
C VAL A 91 11.10 4.83 9.99
N ARG A 92 10.92 6.13 10.27
CA ARG A 92 10.08 7.02 9.46
C ARG A 92 10.53 7.10 8.00
N GLU A 93 11.79 7.44 7.76
CA GLU A 93 12.33 7.58 6.41
C GLU A 93 12.29 6.25 5.62
N PRO A 94 12.78 5.11 6.15
CA PRO A 94 12.62 3.82 5.47
C PRO A 94 11.18 3.43 5.16
N LEU A 95 10.23 3.78 6.04
CA LEU A 95 8.81 3.53 5.81
C LEU A 95 8.27 4.38 4.67
N GLU A 96 8.56 5.68 4.66
CA GLU A 96 8.15 6.59 3.60
C GLU A 96 8.70 6.15 2.24
N ASP A 97 9.98 5.78 2.18
CA ASP A 97 10.61 5.25 0.96
C ASP A 97 9.93 3.97 0.47
N ALA A 98 9.63 3.04 1.37
CA ALA A 98 8.91 1.82 1.04
C ALA A 98 7.49 2.10 0.55
N MET A 99 6.81 3.09 1.11
CA MET A 99 5.47 3.51 0.67
C MET A 99 5.51 4.16 -0.71
N VAL A 100 6.53 4.96 -1.01
CA VAL A 100 6.74 5.55 -2.33
C VAL A 100 6.95 4.45 -3.38
N GLU A 101 7.82 3.48 -3.09
CA GLU A 101 8.09 2.37 -3.99
C GLU A 101 6.82 1.55 -4.24
N ALA A 102 6.13 1.15 -3.16
CA ALA A 102 4.89 0.38 -3.26
C ALA A 102 3.80 1.13 -4.04
N ALA A 103 3.70 2.46 -3.87
CA ALA A 103 2.76 3.28 -4.61
C ALA A 103 3.09 3.34 -6.11
N ALA A 104 4.36 3.51 -6.46
CA ALA A 104 4.81 3.51 -7.86
C ALA A 104 4.66 2.13 -8.53
N GLU A 105 4.77 1.03 -7.79
CA GLU A 105 4.54 -0.33 -8.32
C GLU A 105 3.04 -0.66 -8.48
N THR A 106 2.18 -0.07 -7.64
CA THR A 106 0.76 -0.44 -7.55
C THR A 106 -0.14 0.43 -8.43
N PHE A 107 0.16 1.71 -8.53
CA PHE A 107 -0.69 2.69 -9.20
C PHE A 107 -0.08 3.20 -10.50
N THR A 108 -0.94 3.62 -11.42
CA THR A 108 -0.52 4.40 -12.59
C THR A 108 -0.30 5.87 -12.22
N LEU A 109 0.39 6.61 -13.10
CA LEU A 109 0.64 8.03 -12.91
C LEU A 109 -0.66 8.83 -12.77
N ASP A 110 -1.63 8.56 -13.64
CA ASP A 110 -2.93 9.25 -13.64
C ASP A 110 -3.71 8.98 -12.34
N GLU A 111 -3.63 7.75 -11.79
CA GLU A 111 -4.27 7.40 -10.53
C GLU A 111 -3.63 8.12 -9.33
N LEU A 112 -2.29 8.17 -9.27
CA LEU A 112 -1.59 8.90 -8.21
C LEU A 112 -1.88 10.40 -8.27
N GLN A 113 -1.90 10.98 -9.47
CA GLN A 113 -2.26 12.38 -9.67
C GLN A 113 -3.71 12.66 -9.26
N ALA A 114 -4.64 11.76 -9.59
CA ALA A 114 -6.03 11.89 -9.17
C ALA A 114 -6.20 11.77 -7.66
N LEU A 115 -5.49 10.85 -7.00
CA LEU A 115 -5.48 10.70 -5.54
C LEU A 115 -4.93 11.94 -4.86
N ASP A 116 -3.76 12.43 -5.27
CA ASP A 116 -3.16 13.65 -4.72
C ASP A 116 -4.07 14.87 -4.92
N ALA A 117 -4.65 15.04 -6.11
CA ALA A 117 -5.59 16.13 -6.39
C ALA A 117 -6.83 16.06 -5.47
N PHE A 118 -7.40 14.87 -5.26
CA PHE A 118 -8.56 14.69 -4.39
C PHE A 118 -8.22 14.99 -2.93
N TYR A 119 -7.13 14.43 -2.39
CA TYR A 119 -6.76 14.62 -0.98
C TYR A 119 -6.19 16.00 -0.65
N ARG A 120 -5.95 16.86 -1.64
CA ARG A 120 -5.70 18.29 -1.43
C ARG A 120 -6.97 19.12 -1.22
N THR A 121 -8.15 18.56 -1.48
CA THR A 121 -9.43 19.24 -1.23
C THR A 121 -9.84 19.16 0.24
N PRO A 122 -10.59 20.14 0.78
CA PRO A 122 -11.18 20.05 2.11
C PRO A 122 -12.03 18.79 2.30
N GLU A 123 -12.75 18.38 1.26
CA GLU A 123 -13.58 17.17 1.25
C GLU A 123 -12.72 15.90 1.33
N GLY A 124 -11.65 15.80 0.55
CA GLY A 124 -10.74 14.66 0.53
C GLY A 124 -10.04 14.46 1.88
N LEU A 125 -9.48 15.53 2.46
CA LEU A 125 -8.96 15.49 3.83
C LEU A 125 -10.03 15.09 4.84
N GLY A 126 -11.24 15.64 4.68
CA GLY A 126 -12.38 15.32 5.50
C GLY A 126 -12.85 13.86 5.42
N VAL A 127 -12.55 13.14 4.34
CA VAL A 127 -12.78 11.69 4.20
C VAL A 127 -11.75 10.92 5.02
N LEU A 128 -10.45 11.25 4.91
CA LEU A 128 -9.38 10.59 5.68
C LEU A 128 -9.64 10.64 7.18
N ASP A 129 -10.02 11.82 7.69
CA ASP A 129 -10.27 12.01 9.12
C ASP A 129 -11.50 11.27 9.64
N LYS A 130 -12.50 11.04 8.76
CA LYS A 130 -13.77 10.40 9.15
C LYS A 130 -13.78 8.89 8.93
N MET A 131 -12.83 8.35 8.17
CA MET A 131 -12.82 6.92 7.82
C MET A 131 -12.71 6.02 9.06
N GLN A 132 -11.77 6.30 9.96
CA GLN A 132 -11.61 5.52 11.20
C GLN A 132 -12.83 5.60 12.13
N PRO A 133 -13.35 6.78 12.52
CA PRO A 133 -14.52 6.84 13.39
C PRO A 133 -15.79 6.27 12.72
N PHE A 134 -15.93 6.38 11.40
CA PHE A 134 -16.99 5.71 10.65
C PHE A 134 -16.91 4.18 10.81
N MET A 135 -15.73 3.59 10.58
CA MET A 135 -15.53 2.15 10.72
C MET A 135 -15.75 1.68 12.17
N ALA A 136 -15.25 2.42 13.16
CA ALA A 136 -15.46 2.12 14.57
C ALA A 136 -16.96 2.15 14.94
N ALA A 137 -17.70 3.17 14.47
CA ALA A 137 -19.13 3.27 14.68
C ALA A 137 -19.88 2.12 14.02
N ALA A 138 -19.54 1.77 12.77
CA ALA A 138 -20.13 0.65 12.06
C ALA A 138 -19.91 -0.69 12.79
N MET A 139 -18.70 -0.93 13.31
CA MET A 139 -18.38 -2.13 14.09
C MET A 139 -19.14 -2.19 15.42
N SER A 140 -19.27 -1.05 16.11
CA SER A 140 -20.06 -0.96 17.34
C SER A 140 -21.53 -1.32 17.09
N LEU A 141 -22.10 -0.84 15.99
CA LEU A 141 -23.50 -1.09 15.62
C LEU A 141 -23.78 -2.56 15.28
N VAL A 142 -22.83 -3.26 14.64
CA VAL A 142 -23.00 -4.68 14.22
C VAL A 142 -22.48 -5.68 15.26
N GLY A 143 -21.87 -5.20 16.33
CA GLY A 143 -21.28 -6.03 17.39
C GLY A 143 -22.24 -7.09 17.97
N PRO A 144 -23.48 -6.74 18.34
CA PRO A 144 -24.46 -7.71 18.85
C PRO A 144 -24.78 -8.81 17.84
N GLU A 145 -24.95 -8.46 16.57
CA GLU A 145 -25.25 -9.40 15.49
C GLU A 145 -24.08 -10.34 15.23
N LEU A 146 -22.84 -9.84 15.31
CA LEU A 146 -21.62 -10.65 15.24
C LEU A 146 -21.52 -11.64 16.41
N GLN A 147 -21.81 -11.21 17.63
CA GLN A 147 -21.83 -12.10 18.80
C GLN A 147 -22.90 -13.19 18.66
N ALA A 148 -24.10 -12.81 18.24
CA ALA A 148 -25.18 -13.76 17.99
C ALA A 148 -24.81 -14.75 16.87
N ALA A 149 -24.12 -14.28 15.83
CA ALA A 149 -23.60 -15.15 14.77
C ALA A 149 -22.57 -16.15 15.31
N GLN A 150 -21.61 -15.72 16.14
CA GLN A 150 -20.64 -16.62 16.78
C GLN A 150 -21.31 -17.71 17.61
N GLN A 151 -22.32 -17.36 18.41
CA GLN A 151 -23.07 -18.36 19.21
C GLN A 151 -23.77 -19.38 18.31
N ARG A 152 -24.42 -18.94 17.23
CA ARG A 152 -25.05 -19.83 16.26
C ARG A 152 -24.03 -20.74 15.58
N ILE A 153 -22.85 -20.22 15.25
CA ILE A 153 -21.74 -21.00 14.66
C ILE A 153 -21.29 -22.09 15.64
N MET A 154 -21.05 -21.77 16.92
CA MET A 154 -20.63 -22.75 17.92
C MET A 154 -21.69 -23.84 18.15
N GLN A 155 -22.96 -23.46 18.25
CA GLN A 155 -24.06 -24.43 18.41
C GLN A 155 -24.14 -25.40 17.24
N ARG A 156 -24.06 -24.88 16.01
CA ARG A 156 -24.09 -25.72 14.79
C ARG A 156 -22.83 -26.57 14.66
N GLY A 157 -21.67 -26.05 15.05
CA GLY A 157 -20.41 -26.81 15.06
C GLY A 157 -20.46 -27.99 16.03
N MET A 158 -20.95 -27.78 17.26
CA MET A 158 -21.14 -28.86 18.24
C MET A 158 -22.15 -29.90 17.75
N ALA A 159 -23.27 -29.46 17.15
CA ALA A 159 -24.26 -30.38 16.59
C ALA A 159 -23.68 -31.24 15.45
N ALA A 160 -22.84 -30.66 14.59
CA ALA A 160 -22.18 -31.39 13.51
C ALA A 160 -21.20 -32.45 14.05
N MET A 161 -20.38 -32.11 15.05
CA MET A 161 -19.42 -33.06 15.65
C MET A 161 -20.11 -34.16 16.49
N GLY A 162 -21.24 -33.85 17.12
CA GLY A 162 -22.02 -34.82 17.91
C GLY A 162 -22.84 -35.79 17.05
N ALA A 163 -23.10 -35.46 15.78
CA ALA A 163 -23.82 -36.33 14.84
C ALA A 163 -22.93 -37.41 14.19
N GLU A 164 -21.62 -37.40 14.47
CA GLU A 164 -20.64 -38.37 13.94
C GLU A 164 -20.26 -39.49 14.92
N ASN A 165 -20.92 -39.60 16.08
CA ASN A 165 -20.79 -40.73 17.03
C ASN A 165 -22.09 -41.53 17.13
#